data_AF-A0A072V7T1-F1
#
_entry.id   AF-A0A072V7T1-F1
#
_cell.length_a   1.000
_cell.length_b   1.000
_cell.length_c   1.000
_cell.angle_alpha   90.00
_cell.angle_beta   90.00
_cell.angle_gamma   90.00
#
_symmetry.space_group_name_H-M   'P 1'
#
loop_
_entity.id
_entity.type
_entity.pdbx_description
1 polymer ?
#
loop_
_entity_poly.entity_id
_entity_poly.type
_entity_poly.pdbx_seq_one_letter_code
_entity_poly.pdbx_strand_id
1 'polypeptide(L)'
;MSLKYMLVVTCLWIWSLSLAYTISNDNLMRISLKKRNLDIQSLNTSRIKKVIHERDLESVDTNYGSKDVVYLKNYFDVQYYGEIGIGSPPQYFNVVFDTGSSNLWVPSSRCIFSIACYFHSKYRSGISSTYNEIGVPCEIPYDEGYIYGFFSQDNVKVGDINVKDQEFCEITREGNFALLALPFDGILGLGFQDVSVGKVTPVWYNMIEQGHISDKVFSLWFNKDPMAEVGGEIVFGGVDKRHFRGDHTYFPISQKGYWQVLLYNRNSSVALVSNHVILYFYCFHLQIEVGDILLANNTTGLCEGGCAAIVDSGTSLIAGPTGVVTQINHVIGTEGYVSYECKNIVHNYGNLIWESLISGLNPEILCADIRLCSDNGFQRMNDVIETVVHNESRDGSPLKESLFCSFCNMVVLWMQVQIKQSNVKEKVLKYVDELCEKLPNPVGQSFINCSSVSDMPHITFTFGNKLFPLSPEQYVLRVESDDEDCSPVCYSGFVALDVPSPQGPLWVVGDIFLQAYHTVFDYANLRIGFAEST
;
A
#
# COMPACT_ATOMS: atom_id res chain seq x y z
N MET A 1 37.09 48.51 40.95
CA MET A 1 36.57 48.01 39.65
C MET A 1 36.58 46.48 39.50
N SER A 2 37.06 45.66 40.46
CA SER A 2 37.15 44.20 40.22
C SER A 2 35.98 43.34 40.74
N LEU A 3 35.11 43.86 41.63
CA LEU A 3 34.02 43.05 42.20
C LEU A 3 32.78 42.92 41.29
N LYS A 4 32.51 43.94 40.45
CA LYS A 4 31.37 43.90 39.50
C LYS A 4 31.61 42.95 38.33
N TYR A 5 32.86 42.75 37.91
CA TYR A 5 33.20 41.82 36.83
C TYR A 5 33.13 40.35 37.29
N MET A 6 33.49 40.06 38.54
CA MET A 6 33.38 38.71 39.12
C MET A 6 31.92 38.22 39.16
N LEU A 7 30.97 39.08 39.54
CA LEU A 7 29.53 38.72 39.60
C LEU A 7 28.92 38.46 38.22
N VAL A 8 29.36 39.19 37.18
CA VAL A 8 28.89 38.98 35.80
C VAL A 8 29.44 37.69 35.21
N VAL A 9 30.69 37.34 35.50
CA VAL A 9 31.30 36.08 35.05
C VAL A 9 30.66 34.88 35.75
N THR A 10 30.34 34.97 37.05
CA THR A 10 29.64 33.89 37.75
C THR A 10 28.19 33.72 37.30
N CYS A 11 27.47 34.80 36.98
CA CYS A 11 26.12 34.70 36.42
C CYS A 11 26.10 34.11 35.00
N LEU A 12 27.10 34.43 34.17
CA LEU A 12 27.25 33.84 32.83
C LEU A 12 27.62 32.35 32.90
N TRP A 13 28.42 31.95 33.90
CA TRP A 13 28.72 30.53 34.13
C TRP A 13 27.49 29.74 34.59
N ILE A 14 26.65 30.32 35.46
CA ILE A 14 25.41 29.66 35.91
C ILE A 14 24.38 29.59 34.77
N TRP A 15 24.32 30.58 33.87
CA TRP A 15 23.49 30.52 32.65
C TRP A 15 24.02 29.53 31.60
N SER A 16 25.35 29.33 31.50
CA SER A 16 25.93 28.30 30.63
C SER A 16 25.78 26.87 31.18
N LEU A 17 25.62 26.71 32.49
CA LEU A 17 25.39 25.41 33.16
C LEU A 17 23.92 24.99 33.18
N SER A 18 22.98 25.89 32.87
CA SER A 18 21.56 25.56 32.65
C SER A 18 21.21 25.15 31.21
N LEU A 19 22.17 25.19 30.28
CA LEU A 19 22.07 24.55 28.96
C LEU A 19 22.81 23.21 28.94
N ALA A 20 22.70 22.43 30.02
CA ALA A 20 22.82 20.99 29.87
C ALA A 20 21.59 20.55 29.07
N TYR A 21 21.77 20.33 27.76
CA TYR A 21 20.85 19.51 26.98
C TYR A 21 20.67 18.23 27.77
N THR A 22 19.49 18.03 28.35
CA THR A 22 19.08 16.72 28.83
C THR A 22 18.96 15.86 27.57
N ILE A 23 20.05 15.19 27.19
CA ILE A 23 19.97 14.04 26.30
C ILE A 23 19.18 13.02 27.10
N SER A 24 17.86 13.02 26.88
CA SER A 24 17.00 11.95 27.34
C SER A 24 17.55 10.69 26.71
N ASN A 25 18.21 9.86 27.51
CA ASN A 25 18.69 8.55 27.08
C ASN A 25 17.45 7.63 27.07
N ASP A 26 16.53 7.91 26.15
CA ASP A 26 15.23 7.24 26.04
C ASP A 26 15.35 5.85 25.39
N ASN A 27 16.58 5.39 25.11
CA ASN A 27 16.91 4.16 24.39
C ASN A 27 16.21 4.07 23.01
N LEU A 28 15.72 5.19 22.47
CA LEU A 28 15.09 5.25 21.16
C LEU A 28 16.15 5.51 20.11
N MET A 29 16.15 4.68 19.08
CA MET A 29 17.04 4.83 17.94
C MET A 29 16.31 5.56 16.82
N ARG A 30 16.82 6.72 16.43
CA ARG A 30 16.18 7.59 15.43
C ARG A 30 17.01 7.63 14.16
N ILE A 31 16.35 7.37 13.03
CA ILE A 31 16.93 7.47 11.68
C ILE A 31 16.19 8.58 10.95
N SER A 32 16.88 9.67 10.66
CA SER A 32 16.34 10.72 9.81
C SER A 32 16.25 10.23 8.36
N LEU A 33 15.10 10.49 7.75
CA LEU A 33 14.83 10.22 6.35
C LEU A 33 14.95 11.51 5.54
N LYS A 34 15.44 11.36 4.32
CA LYS A 34 15.38 12.41 3.30
C LYS A 34 14.08 12.25 2.52
N LYS A 35 13.46 13.38 2.18
CA LYS A 35 12.34 13.45 1.26
C LYS A 35 12.84 13.91 -0.10
N ARG A 36 12.33 13.31 -1.16
CA ARG A 36 12.42 13.86 -2.50
C ARG A 36 11.07 14.36 -2.99
N ASN A 37 11.10 15.32 -3.90
CA ASN A 37 9.93 15.71 -4.65
C ASN A 37 9.62 14.67 -5.72
N LEU A 38 8.33 14.45 -5.97
CA LEU A 38 7.89 13.64 -7.10
C LEU A 38 7.94 14.49 -8.36
N ASP A 39 8.41 13.89 -9.44
CA ASP A 39 8.43 14.50 -10.75
C ASP A 39 7.46 13.77 -11.71
N ILE A 40 7.14 14.41 -12.82
CA ILE A 40 6.19 13.90 -13.81
C ILE A 40 6.63 12.55 -14.37
N GLN A 41 7.93 12.30 -14.54
CA GLN A 41 8.43 11.04 -15.09
C GLN A 41 8.25 9.90 -14.10
N SER A 42 8.59 10.13 -12.84
CA SER A 42 8.44 9.20 -11.74
C SER A 42 6.98 8.76 -11.59
N LEU A 43 6.06 9.71 -11.69
CA LEU A 43 4.61 9.48 -11.62
C LEU A 43 4.05 8.77 -12.86
N ASN A 44 4.47 9.15 -14.06
CA ASN A 44 4.05 8.44 -15.27
C ASN A 44 4.58 6.98 -15.31
N THR A 45 5.68 6.72 -14.61
CA THR A 45 6.31 5.39 -14.52
C THR A 45 5.80 4.60 -13.32
N SER A 46 5.27 5.25 -12.28
CA SER A 46 4.55 4.61 -11.18
C SER A 46 3.23 4.04 -11.70
N ARG A 47 3.31 2.83 -12.24
CA ARG A 47 2.19 2.03 -12.69
C ARG A 47 1.97 0.97 -11.63
N ILE A 48 0.83 0.95 -10.99
CA ILE A 48 0.37 -0.28 -10.33
C ILE A 48 -0.42 -1.02 -11.41
N LYS A 49 0.21 -2.01 -12.04
CA LYS A 49 -0.47 -2.79 -13.07
C LYS A 49 -0.95 -4.12 -12.51
N LYS A 50 -2.15 -4.46 -12.96
CA LYS A 50 -2.89 -5.71 -12.78
C LYS A 50 -1.94 -6.91 -12.71
N VAL A 51 -2.10 -7.73 -11.66
CA VAL A 51 -1.65 -9.12 -11.65
C VAL A 51 -2.31 -9.81 -12.85
N ILE A 52 -1.64 -9.82 -14.00
CA ILE A 52 -2.00 -10.69 -15.11
C ILE A 52 -1.37 -12.03 -14.77
N HIS A 53 -2.14 -12.85 -14.06
CA HIS A 53 -1.87 -14.27 -13.99
C HIS A 53 -2.30 -14.90 -15.32
N GLU A 54 -1.52 -14.72 -16.40
CA GLU A 54 -1.76 -15.44 -17.67
C GLU A 54 -0.67 -15.29 -18.76
N ARG A 55 0.61 -15.19 -18.38
CA ARG A 55 1.73 -15.48 -19.31
C ARG A 55 2.87 -16.16 -18.58
N ASP A 56 2.66 -17.42 -18.20
CA ASP A 56 3.70 -18.44 -18.04
C ASP A 56 3.09 -19.86 -18.10
N LEU A 57 2.02 -20.04 -18.90
CA LEU A 57 1.63 -21.37 -19.39
C LEU A 57 2.48 -21.70 -20.62
N GLU A 58 3.77 -21.90 -20.38
CA GLU A 58 4.60 -22.88 -21.08
C GLU A 58 5.97 -22.91 -20.39
N SER A 59 6.19 -23.94 -19.57
CA SER A 59 7.48 -24.43 -19.06
C SER A 59 8.08 -23.84 -17.77
N VAL A 60 7.48 -24.07 -16.59
CA VAL A 60 8.29 -24.37 -15.38
C VAL A 60 7.62 -25.43 -14.51
N ASP A 61 8.45 -26.37 -14.09
CA ASP A 61 8.22 -27.59 -13.33
C ASP A 61 7.42 -27.38 -12.03
N THR A 62 6.44 -28.25 -11.81
CA THR A 62 5.58 -28.29 -10.62
C THR A 62 6.33 -28.86 -9.43
N ASN A 63 7.09 -28.04 -8.70
CA ASN A 63 7.52 -28.37 -7.33
C ASN A 63 8.10 -27.16 -6.58
N TYR A 64 7.29 -26.14 -6.29
CA TYR A 64 7.52 -25.29 -5.12
C TYR A 64 6.20 -24.66 -4.65
N GLY A 65 5.82 -24.95 -3.41
CA GLY A 65 4.58 -24.48 -2.77
C GLY A 65 4.64 -22.99 -2.43
N SER A 66 4.55 -22.13 -3.44
CA SER A 66 4.40 -20.68 -3.29
C SER A 66 2.97 -20.28 -3.68
N LYS A 67 2.01 -20.63 -2.83
CA LYS A 67 0.73 -19.91 -2.77
C LYS A 67 0.85 -18.89 -1.65
N ASP A 68 0.36 -17.67 -1.87
CA ASP A 68 0.15 -16.61 -0.86
C ASP A 68 1.19 -15.47 -0.74
N VAL A 69 1.73 -14.95 -1.84
CA VAL A 69 2.47 -13.67 -1.80
C VAL A 69 1.83 -12.66 -2.75
N VAL A 70 1.27 -11.58 -2.20
CA VAL A 70 0.76 -10.44 -2.96
C VAL A 70 1.96 -9.56 -3.30
N TYR A 71 2.35 -9.51 -4.57
CA TYR A 71 3.44 -8.66 -5.03
C TYR A 71 2.87 -7.34 -5.55
N LEU A 72 3.05 -6.27 -4.78
CA LEU A 72 2.48 -4.92 -5.05
C LEU A 72 3.57 -3.85 -5.12
N LYS A 73 4.73 -4.18 -5.69
CA LYS A 73 5.96 -3.39 -5.52
C LYS A 73 6.30 -2.55 -6.74
N ASN A 74 5.90 -1.28 -6.69
CA ASN A 74 6.38 -0.22 -7.55
C ASN A 74 6.95 0.90 -6.66
N TYR A 75 8.21 1.28 -6.89
CA TYR A 75 8.90 2.29 -6.07
C TYR A 75 9.13 3.62 -6.80
N PHE A 76 8.58 3.78 -8.01
CA PHE A 76 8.77 5.00 -8.78
C PHE A 76 8.12 6.21 -8.10
N ASP A 77 7.08 5.99 -7.32
CA ASP A 77 6.39 7.01 -6.54
C ASP A 77 6.99 7.23 -5.15
N VAL A 78 7.94 6.42 -4.67
CA VAL A 78 8.49 6.55 -3.30
C VAL A 78 9.15 7.90 -3.08
N GLN A 79 8.87 8.52 -1.94
CA GLN A 79 9.40 9.84 -1.59
C GLN A 79 10.47 9.82 -0.50
N TYR A 80 10.52 8.78 0.33
CA TYR A 80 11.37 8.76 1.54
C TYR A 80 12.43 7.66 1.48
N TYR A 81 13.65 8.03 1.80
CA TYR A 81 14.78 7.10 1.91
C TYR A 81 15.74 7.56 3.00
N GLY A 82 16.51 6.61 3.54
CA GLY A 82 17.56 6.90 4.52
C GLY A 82 18.88 6.25 4.12
N GLU A 83 19.93 6.52 4.89
CA GLU A 83 21.26 6.00 4.61
C GLU A 83 21.59 4.80 5.51
N ILE A 84 22.15 3.74 4.93
CA ILE A 84 22.74 2.61 5.64
C ILE A 84 24.18 2.41 5.18
N GLY A 85 25.00 1.75 6.01
CA GLY A 85 26.34 1.30 5.65
C GLY A 85 26.42 -0.22 5.61
N ILE A 86 27.10 -0.81 4.64
CA ILE A 86 27.34 -2.26 4.56
C ILE A 86 28.84 -2.53 4.48
N GLY A 87 29.33 -3.41 5.35
CA GLY A 87 30.74 -3.81 5.39
C GLY A 87 31.63 -3.06 6.37
N SER A 88 32.89 -3.49 6.44
CA SER A 88 33.94 -2.89 7.29
C SER A 88 35.22 -2.63 6.48
N PRO A 89 35.52 -1.37 6.10
CA PRO A 89 34.80 -0.14 6.46
C PRO A 89 33.41 -0.04 5.80
N PRO A 90 32.47 0.70 6.40
CA PRO A 90 31.11 0.85 5.86
C PRO A 90 31.09 1.47 4.47
N GLN A 91 30.37 0.84 3.55
CA GLN A 91 30.01 1.35 2.23
C GLN A 91 28.57 1.86 2.29
N TYR A 92 28.34 3.15 1.99
CA TYR A 92 27.04 3.77 2.21
C TYR A 92 26.09 3.63 1.01
N PHE A 93 24.80 3.43 1.31
CA PHE A 93 23.71 3.26 0.35
C PHE A 93 22.49 4.03 0.83
N ASN A 94 21.83 4.73 -0.09
CA ASN A 94 20.51 5.28 0.14
C ASN A 94 19.48 4.16 -0.07
N VAL A 95 18.65 3.87 0.92
CA VAL A 95 17.65 2.81 0.84
C VAL A 95 16.28 3.27 1.29
N VAL A 96 15.25 2.70 0.67
CA VAL A 96 13.87 2.82 1.17
C VAL A 96 13.70 1.84 2.33
N PHE A 97 13.11 2.32 3.42
CA PHE A 97 12.69 1.50 4.53
C PHE A 97 11.25 1.05 4.27
N ASP A 98 11.09 -0.20 3.87
CA ASP A 98 9.88 -0.67 3.20
C ASP A 98 9.15 -1.72 4.04
N THR A 99 7.96 -1.38 4.56
CA THR A 99 7.12 -2.31 5.33
C THR A 99 6.39 -3.35 4.46
N GLY A 100 6.30 -3.13 3.15
CA GLY A 100 5.79 -4.08 2.15
C GLY A 100 6.79 -5.16 1.73
N SER A 101 8.07 -5.08 2.12
CA SER A 101 9.08 -6.11 1.85
C SER A 101 9.86 -6.56 3.09
N SER A 102 10.65 -7.63 2.96
CA SER A 102 11.40 -8.23 4.08
C SER A 102 12.85 -8.52 3.79
N ASN A 103 13.31 -8.30 2.56
CA ASN A 103 14.69 -8.51 2.16
C ASN A 103 15.44 -7.17 2.17
N LEU A 104 16.71 -7.20 2.58
CA LEU A 104 17.68 -6.17 2.24
C LEU A 104 18.34 -6.53 0.91
N TRP A 105 18.43 -5.58 -0.01
CA TRP A 105 19.18 -5.75 -1.25
C TRP A 105 19.85 -4.45 -1.70
N VAL A 106 21.04 -4.58 -2.30
CA VAL A 106 21.79 -3.46 -2.88
C VAL A 106 22.50 -3.91 -4.18
N PRO A 107 22.86 -2.98 -5.09
CA PRO A 107 23.59 -3.31 -6.31
C PRO A 107 24.98 -3.86 -6.00
N SER A 108 25.38 -4.92 -6.69
CA SER A 108 26.70 -5.52 -6.57
C SER A 108 27.70 -4.86 -7.50
N SER A 109 28.96 -4.80 -7.09
CA SER A 109 30.09 -4.52 -7.99
C SER A 109 30.26 -5.55 -9.12
N ARG A 110 29.64 -6.74 -8.98
CA ARG A 110 29.55 -7.77 -10.04
C ARG A 110 28.44 -7.47 -11.07
N CYS A 111 27.66 -6.41 -10.88
CA CYS A 111 26.70 -5.93 -11.85
C CYS A 111 27.40 -5.13 -12.97
N ILE A 112 27.82 -5.84 -14.04
CA ILE A 112 28.66 -5.28 -15.11
C ILE A 112 27.85 -4.90 -16.36
N PHE A 113 26.76 -5.62 -16.61
CA PHE A 113 25.98 -5.51 -17.85
C PHE A 113 24.67 -4.72 -17.71
N SER A 114 24.27 -4.33 -16.49
CA SER A 114 23.10 -3.47 -16.28
C SER A 114 23.52 -2.00 -16.30
N ILE A 115 22.86 -1.19 -17.13
CA ILE A 115 23.08 0.26 -17.21
C ILE A 115 22.76 0.92 -15.86
N ALA A 116 21.77 0.41 -15.12
CA ALA A 116 21.34 1.03 -13.87
C ALA A 116 22.35 0.91 -12.74
N CYS A 117 23.10 -0.18 -12.70
CA CYS A 117 24.23 -0.35 -11.80
C CYS A 117 25.40 0.63 -12.08
N TYR A 118 25.38 1.41 -13.17
CA TYR A 118 26.35 2.49 -13.38
C TYR A 118 25.97 3.79 -12.67
N PHE A 119 24.68 4.01 -12.40
CA PHE A 119 24.16 5.23 -11.78
C PHE A 119 24.00 5.11 -10.26
N HIS A 120 24.10 3.90 -9.72
CA HIS A 120 23.93 3.61 -8.29
C HIS A 120 25.24 3.23 -7.61
N SER A 121 25.27 3.44 -6.30
CA SER A 121 26.31 2.91 -5.43
C SER A 121 26.34 1.38 -5.51
N LYS A 122 27.55 0.80 -5.45
CA LYS A 122 27.74 -0.65 -5.60
C LYS A 122 28.52 -1.22 -4.43
N TYR A 123 27.99 -2.31 -3.88
CA TYR A 123 28.64 -3.09 -2.85
C TYR A 123 29.84 -3.85 -3.41
N ARG A 124 30.98 -3.69 -2.74
CA ARG A 124 32.26 -4.33 -3.06
C ARG A 124 32.63 -5.24 -1.89
N SER A 125 32.38 -6.54 -2.04
CA SER A 125 32.76 -7.53 -1.03
C SER A 125 34.27 -7.56 -0.76
N GLY A 126 35.10 -7.43 -1.80
CA GLY A 126 36.56 -7.53 -1.68
C GLY A 126 37.25 -6.43 -0.86
N ILE A 127 36.55 -5.35 -0.48
CA ILE A 127 37.10 -4.29 0.40
C ILE A 127 36.53 -4.36 1.82
N SER A 128 35.54 -5.21 2.07
CA SER A 128 34.97 -5.40 3.40
C SER A 128 35.69 -6.53 4.14
N SER A 129 36.21 -6.22 5.31
CA SER A 129 36.88 -7.18 6.20
C SER A 129 35.91 -8.08 6.97
N THR A 130 34.61 -7.73 7.01
CA THR A 130 33.56 -8.49 7.70
C THR A 130 32.65 -9.26 6.74
N TYR A 131 32.95 -9.22 5.44
CA TYR A 131 32.23 -9.96 4.42
C TYR A 131 32.42 -11.47 4.60
N ASN A 132 31.31 -12.20 4.48
CA ASN A 132 31.26 -13.64 4.38
C ASN A 132 30.44 -14.06 3.14
N GLU A 133 30.99 -14.99 2.36
CA GLU A 133 30.36 -15.45 1.12
C GLU A 133 29.27 -16.49 1.43
N ILE A 134 28.07 -16.28 0.88
CA ILE A 134 26.98 -17.28 0.85
C ILE A 134 26.83 -17.82 -0.58
N GLY A 135 26.64 -16.94 -1.57
CA GLY A 135 26.66 -17.28 -3.00
C GLY A 135 25.40 -17.99 -3.53
N VAL A 136 24.38 -18.21 -2.70
CA VAL A 136 23.09 -18.79 -3.11
C VAL A 136 22.32 -17.76 -3.95
N PRO A 137 21.77 -18.12 -5.13
CA PRO A 137 21.00 -17.18 -5.94
C PRO A 137 19.80 -16.59 -5.20
N CYS A 138 19.52 -15.31 -5.43
CA CYS A 138 18.30 -14.63 -4.99
C CYS A 138 17.56 -14.05 -6.20
N GLU A 139 16.25 -14.28 -6.23
CA GLU A 139 15.34 -13.76 -7.23
C GLU A 139 14.19 -13.05 -6.50
N ILE A 140 14.17 -11.72 -6.55
CA ILE A 140 13.20 -10.91 -5.82
C ILE A 140 12.15 -10.38 -6.82
N PRO A 141 10.86 -10.68 -6.62
CA PRO A 141 9.80 -10.27 -7.56
C PRO A 141 9.47 -8.78 -7.44
N TYR A 142 9.23 -8.14 -8.58
CA TYR A 142 8.85 -6.74 -8.76
C TYR A 142 7.68 -6.63 -9.76
N ASP A 143 7.00 -5.47 -9.81
CA ASP A 143 5.81 -5.21 -10.65
C ASP A 143 5.89 -5.83 -12.08
N GLU A 144 6.94 -5.49 -12.85
CA GLU A 144 7.20 -6.08 -14.16
C GLU A 144 8.52 -6.88 -14.18
N GLY A 145 8.57 -7.99 -13.42
CA GLY A 145 9.62 -9.01 -13.52
C GLY A 145 10.31 -9.31 -12.18
N TYR A 146 11.62 -9.53 -12.23
CA TYR A 146 12.40 -9.90 -11.05
C TYR A 146 13.75 -9.19 -11.07
N ILE A 147 14.28 -8.86 -9.90
CA ILE A 147 15.70 -8.51 -9.76
C ILE A 147 16.47 -9.76 -9.34
N TYR A 148 17.64 -9.95 -9.94
CA TYR A 148 18.44 -11.17 -9.82
C TYR A 148 19.78 -10.88 -9.16
N GLY A 149 20.18 -11.76 -8.26
CA GLY A 149 21.41 -11.62 -7.51
C GLY A 149 21.85 -12.92 -6.85
N PHE A 150 22.68 -12.78 -5.83
CA PHE A 150 23.01 -13.85 -4.90
C PHE A 150 23.07 -13.30 -3.47
N PHE A 151 22.82 -14.15 -2.48
CA PHE A 151 22.95 -13.77 -1.09
C PHE A 151 24.43 -13.65 -0.68
N SER A 152 24.67 -12.68 0.18
CA SER A 152 25.94 -12.39 0.84
C SER A 152 25.66 -12.05 2.30
N GLN A 153 26.67 -12.15 3.15
CA GLN A 153 26.57 -11.77 4.55
C GLN A 153 27.63 -10.73 4.88
N ASP A 154 27.24 -9.69 5.61
CA ASP A 154 28.16 -8.70 6.16
C ASP A 154 27.51 -7.95 7.33
N ASN A 155 28.27 -7.07 7.98
CA ASN A 155 27.74 -6.13 8.96
C ASN A 155 26.99 -4.99 8.27
N VAL A 156 25.83 -4.63 8.80
CA VAL A 156 25.00 -3.51 8.34
C VAL A 156 24.91 -2.46 9.44
N LYS A 157 25.40 -1.27 9.13
CA LYS A 157 25.26 -0.07 9.95
C LYS A 157 23.94 0.64 9.60
N VAL A 158 23.07 0.81 10.57
CA VAL A 158 21.86 1.63 10.46
C VAL A 158 21.94 2.65 11.60
N GLY A 159 21.96 3.94 11.28
CA GLY A 159 22.27 4.99 12.28
C GLY A 159 23.56 4.68 13.05
N ASP A 160 23.48 4.62 14.37
CA ASP A 160 24.61 4.30 15.24
C ASP A 160 24.77 2.80 15.56
N ILE A 161 23.86 1.95 15.09
CA ILE A 161 23.85 0.52 15.37
C ILE A 161 24.57 -0.23 14.27
N ASN A 162 25.40 -1.20 14.67
CA ASN A 162 26.04 -2.14 13.75
C ASN A 162 25.46 -3.54 13.94
N VAL A 163 24.52 -3.90 13.06
CA VAL A 163 23.91 -5.22 12.97
C VAL A 163 24.93 -6.18 12.35
N LYS A 164 25.29 -7.23 13.06
CA LYS A 164 26.28 -8.21 12.58
C LYS A 164 25.64 -9.32 11.75
N ASP A 165 26.43 -9.94 10.90
CA ASP A 165 26.09 -11.18 10.19
C ASP A 165 24.76 -11.09 9.42
N GLN A 166 24.43 -9.90 8.89
CA GLN A 166 23.19 -9.67 8.16
C GLN A 166 23.30 -10.25 6.76
N GLU A 167 22.38 -11.15 6.42
CA GLU A 167 22.23 -11.66 5.06
C GLU A 167 21.48 -10.65 4.19
N PHE A 168 21.99 -10.39 2.98
CA PHE A 168 21.36 -9.50 2.01
C PHE A 168 21.64 -9.97 0.59
N CYS A 169 20.80 -9.53 -0.34
CA CYS A 169 20.90 -9.91 -1.75
C CYS A 169 21.75 -8.87 -2.52
N GLU A 170 22.86 -9.33 -3.10
CA GLU A 170 23.71 -8.57 -4.01
C GLU A 170 23.14 -8.64 -5.43
N ILE A 171 22.56 -7.53 -5.91
CA ILE A 171 21.90 -7.51 -7.23
C ILE A 171 22.94 -7.42 -8.35
N THR A 172 22.86 -8.37 -9.28
CA THR A 172 23.79 -8.48 -10.43
C THR A 172 23.13 -8.19 -11.76
N ARG A 173 21.81 -8.32 -11.82
CA ARG A 173 21.02 -8.11 -13.03
C ARG A 173 19.62 -7.67 -12.64
N GLU A 174 19.09 -6.71 -13.40
CA GLU A 174 17.71 -6.28 -13.31
C GLU A 174 16.88 -7.02 -14.35
N GLY A 175 15.64 -7.36 -14.02
CA GLY A 175 14.70 -7.99 -14.95
C GLY A 175 14.12 -7.03 -15.98
N ASN A 176 14.00 -5.76 -15.61
CA ASN A 176 13.56 -4.65 -16.48
C ASN A 176 14.33 -3.38 -16.09
N PHE A 177 14.26 -2.31 -16.88
CA PHE A 177 14.91 -1.01 -16.66
C PHE A 177 14.48 -0.28 -15.36
N ALA A 178 13.86 -0.99 -14.42
CA ALA A 178 13.24 -0.45 -13.22
C ALA A 178 14.23 0.27 -12.30
N LEU A 179 15.48 -0.22 -12.15
CA LEU A 179 16.43 0.47 -11.28
C LEU A 179 17.06 1.72 -11.94
N LEU A 180 16.91 1.94 -13.25
CA LEU A 180 17.57 3.08 -13.93
C LEU A 180 17.09 4.43 -13.45
N ALA A 181 15.82 4.51 -13.09
CA ALA A 181 15.15 5.74 -12.72
C ALA A 181 14.82 5.80 -11.22
N LEU A 182 15.37 4.89 -10.40
CA LEU A 182 15.24 5.01 -8.96
C LEU A 182 16.22 6.05 -8.42
N PRO A 183 15.79 6.87 -7.44
CA PRO A 183 16.65 7.89 -6.80
C PRO A 183 17.47 7.33 -5.63
N PHE A 184 17.35 6.03 -5.35
CA PHE A 184 17.92 5.34 -4.20
C PHE A 184 18.62 4.07 -4.68
N ASP A 185 19.59 3.60 -3.90
CA ASP A 185 20.43 2.47 -4.28
C ASP A 185 19.76 1.12 -4.03
N GLY A 186 18.98 0.97 -2.96
CA GLY A 186 18.36 -0.31 -2.61
C GLY A 186 17.15 -0.22 -1.68
N ILE A 187 16.74 -1.36 -1.13
CA ILE A 187 15.60 -1.47 -0.21
C ILE A 187 16.05 -2.20 1.06
N LEU A 188 15.60 -1.71 2.20
CA LEU A 188 15.67 -2.38 3.49
C LEU A 188 14.25 -2.75 3.92
N GLY A 189 13.90 -4.03 3.80
CA GLY A 189 12.59 -4.54 4.21
C GLY A 189 12.36 -4.58 5.72
N LEU A 190 11.21 -4.07 6.16
CA LEU A 190 10.72 -4.02 7.55
C LEU A 190 9.52 -4.95 7.82
N GLY A 191 9.17 -5.77 6.84
CA GLY A 191 8.13 -6.79 6.93
C GLY A 191 8.55 -8.03 7.71
N PHE A 192 7.74 -9.08 7.59
CA PHE A 192 7.89 -10.34 8.33
C PHE A 192 8.81 -11.32 7.58
N GLN A 193 9.67 -12.03 8.32
CA GLN A 193 10.53 -13.07 7.75
C GLN A 193 9.75 -14.12 6.92
N ASP A 194 8.48 -14.40 7.25
CA ASP A 194 7.63 -15.36 6.54
C ASP A 194 7.53 -15.07 5.03
N VAL A 195 7.63 -13.80 4.60
CA VAL A 195 7.56 -13.40 3.19
C VAL A 195 8.92 -13.02 2.59
N SER A 196 10.01 -13.23 3.33
CA SER A 196 11.37 -13.01 2.81
C SER A 196 11.77 -14.08 1.78
N VAL A 197 12.32 -13.63 0.66
CA VAL A 197 12.95 -14.52 -0.33
C VAL A 197 14.14 -15.19 0.34
N GLY A 198 14.28 -16.52 0.16
CA GLY A 198 15.32 -17.31 0.80
C GLY A 198 15.12 -17.54 2.31
N LYS A 199 14.01 -17.07 2.90
CA LYS A 199 13.73 -17.13 4.34
C LYS A 199 14.80 -16.43 5.21
N VAL A 200 15.52 -15.48 4.63
CA VAL A 200 16.57 -14.71 5.31
C VAL A 200 15.99 -13.83 6.42
N THR A 201 16.74 -13.68 7.51
CA THR A 201 16.30 -12.86 8.66
C THR A 201 16.35 -11.36 8.28
N PRO A 202 15.22 -10.61 8.37
CA PRO A 202 15.21 -9.18 8.09
C PRO A 202 16.11 -8.38 9.05
N VAL A 203 16.57 -7.20 8.61
CA VAL A 203 17.52 -6.37 9.39
C VAL A 203 17.00 -6.06 10.79
N TRP A 204 15.73 -5.66 10.89
CA TRP A 204 15.14 -5.26 12.16
C TRP A 204 14.92 -6.46 13.13
N TYR A 205 14.82 -7.69 12.62
CA TYR A 205 14.83 -8.90 13.45
C TYR A 205 16.21 -9.09 14.08
N ASN A 206 17.28 -9.00 13.28
CA ASN A 206 18.64 -9.10 13.78
C ASN A 206 18.98 -7.97 14.79
N MET A 207 18.44 -6.77 14.61
CA MET A 207 18.56 -5.70 15.61
C MET A 207 17.99 -6.11 16.98
N ILE A 208 16.85 -6.82 17.00
CA ILE A 208 16.22 -7.32 18.23
C ILE A 208 17.01 -8.50 18.80
N GLU A 209 17.35 -9.49 17.98
CA GLU A 209 18.04 -10.69 18.41
C GLU A 209 19.44 -10.39 18.98
N GLN A 210 20.10 -9.38 18.45
CA GLN A 210 21.41 -8.92 18.92
C GLN A 210 21.32 -7.94 20.10
N GLY A 211 20.12 -7.65 20.60
CA GLY A 211 19.90 -6.83 21.79
C GLY A 211 20.09 -5.32 21.58
N HIS A 212 20.03 -4.85 20.34
CA HIS A 212 20.16 -3.42 20.03
C HIS A 212 18.85 -2.65 20.23
N ILE A 213 17.71 -3.34 20.18
CA ILE A 213 16.37 -2.77 20.39
C ILE A 213 15.70 -3.48 21.57
N SER A 214 15.20 -2.70 22.54
CA SER A 214 14.53 -3.23 23.74
C SER A 214 13.07 -3.59 23.48
N ASP A 215 12.30 -2.62 22.96
CA ASP A 215 10.89 -2.82 22.61
C ASP A 215 10.75 -3.20 21.14
N LYS A 216 10.03 -4.29 20.85
CA LYS A 216 9.85 -4.80 19.47
C LYS A 216 8.81 -3.99 18.71
N VAL A 217 9.08 -2.70 18.59
CA VAL A 217 8.23 -1.67 17.98
C VAL A 217 9.12 -0.77 17.15
N PHE A 218 8.62 -0.33 16.01
CA PHE A 218 9.17 0.83 15.32
C PHE A 218 8.05 1.77 14.87
N SER A 219 8.35 3.04 14.67
CA SER A 219 7.38 4.03 14.20
C SER A 219 7.92 4.88 13.07
N LEU A 220 7.01 5.35 12.23
CA LEU A 220 7.28 6.21 11.09
C LEU A 220 6.57 7.55 11.26
N TRP A 221 7.32 8.61 10.99
CA TRP A 221 6.81 9.96 10.79
C TRP A 221 7.33 10.49 9.45
N PHE A 222 6.43 10.96 8.59
CA PHE A 222 6.78 11.59 7.32
C PHE A 222 6.40 13.06 7.33
N ASN A 223 7.39 13.90 7.06
CA ASN A 223 7.22 15.33 6.98
C ASN A 223 6.61 15.73 5.64
N LYS A 224 5.53 16.51 5.69
CA LYS A 224 4.85 17.01 4.49
C LYS A 224 5.62 18.13 3.82
N ASP A 225 6.40 18.90 4.57
CA ASP A 225 7.14 20.05 4.04
C ASP A 225 8.24 19.60 3.05
N PRO A 226 8.10 19.91 1.75
CA PRO A 226 9.11 19.53 0.75
C PRO A 226 10.43 20.29 0.91
N MET A 227 10.44 21.39 1.67
CA MET A 227 11.63 22.23 1.90
C MET A 227 12.36 21.87 3.20
N ALA A 228 11.82 20.95 4.01
CA ALA A 228 12.43 20.58 5.28
C ALA A 228 13.72 19.77 5.09
N GLU A 229 14.74 20.09 5.89
CA GLU A 229 16.00 19.33 5.91
C GLU A 229 15.79 17.86 6.34
N VAL A 230 14.81 17.64 7.23
CA VAL A 230 14.39 16.31 7.68
C VAL A 230 13.06 15.98 7.01
N GLY A 231 13.12 15.07 6.04
CA GLY A 231 11.96 14.58 5.30
C GLY A 231 11.10 13.62 6.13
N GLY A 232 11.67 12.94 7.12
CA GLY A 232 10.92 12.07 8.02
C GLY A 232 11.83 11.47 9.08
N GLU A 233 11.28 10.60 9.91
CA GLU A 233 12.01 9.90 10.95
C GLU A 233 11.46 8.48 11.13
N ILE A 234 12.36 7.51 11.25
CA ILE A 234 12.05 6.17 11.74
C ILE A 234 12.60 6.05 13.16
N VAL A 235 11.77 5.58 14.07
CA VAL A 235 12.17 5.31 15.46
C VAL A 235 12.11 3.82 15.69
N PHE A 236 13.24 3.18 15.92
CA PHE A 236 13.29 1.81 16.42
C PHE A 236 13.30 1.79 17.95
N GLY A 237 12.51 0.90 18.55
CA GLY A 237 12.41 0.75 20.00
C GLY A 237 11.36 1.63 20.67
N GLY A 238 10.50 2.32 19.92
CA GLY A 238 9.42 3.11 20.51
C GLY A 238 8.87 4.17 19.55
N VAL A 239 8.51 5.34 20.11
CA VAL A 239 7.87 6.44 19.39
C VAL A 239 8.42 7.78 19.84
N ASP A 240 8.51 8.76 18.94
CA ASP A 240 8.84 10.14 19.30
C ASP A 240 7.57 10.98 19.48
N LYS A 241 7.32 11.44 20.71
CA LYS A 241 6.12 12.20 21.07
C LYS A 241 6.02 13.58 20.39
N ARG A 242 7.09 14.05 19.75
CA ARG A 242 7.08 15.32 19.00
C ARG A 242 6.34 15.20 17.66
N HIS A 243 6.15 13.97 17.17
CA HIS A 243 5.71 13.69 15.80
C HIS A 243 4.22 13.35 15.66
N PHE A 244 3.45 13.40 16.76
CA PHE A 244 2.02 13.09 16.72
C PHE A 244 1.23 13.82 17.81
N ARG A 245 -0.09 13.89 17.62
CA ARG A 245 -1.05 14.44 18.59
C ARG A 245 -2.03 13.36 19.04
N GLY A 246 -2.43 13.43 20.31
CA GLY A 246 -3.34 12.46 20.92
C GLY A 246 -2.68 11.10 21.13
N ASP A 247 -3.52 10.08 21.28
CA ASP A 247 -3.10 8.69 21.50
C ASP A 247 -3.24 7.87 20.22
N HIS A 248 -2.34 6.88 20.03
CA HIS A 248 -2.49 5.92 18.94
C HIS A 248 -3.70 5.01 19.14
N THR A 249 -4.50 4.86 18.09
CA THR A 249 -5.50 3.79 18.01
C THR A 249 -4.87 2.58 17.37
N TYR A 250 -4.90 1.43 18.05
CA TYR A 250 -4.27 0.20 17.58
C TYR A 250 -5.25 -0.80 16.96
N PHE A 251 -4.80 -1.45 15.89
CA PHE A 251 -5.53 -2.46 15.13
C PHE A 251 -4.70 -3.75 15.03
N PRO A 252 -5.26 -4.92 15.35
CA PRO A 252 -4.53 -6.18 15.26
C PRO A 252 -4.22 -6.53 13.81
N ILE A 253 -3.08 -7.20 13.59
CA ILE A 253 -2.72 -7.75 12.28
C ILE A 253 -3.68 -8.87 11.90
N SER A 254 -4.25 -8.78 10.70
CA SER A 254 -5.25 -9.74 10.22
C SER A 254 -4.62 -11.00 9.62
N GLN A 255 -3.44 -10.87 9.02
CA GLN A 255 -2.71 -11.95 8.38
C GLN A 255 -1.21 -11.74 8.58
N LYS A 256 -0.54 -12.70 9.22
CA LYS A 256 0.91 -12.67 9.42
C LYS A 256 1.62 -12.81 8.06
N GLY A 257 2.62 -11.98 7.82
CA GLY A 257 3.35 -11.89 6.55
C GLY A 257 3.47 -10.44 6.08
N TYR A 258 2.35 -9.71 6.16
CA TYR A 258 2.28 -8.29 5.86
C TYR A 258 1.82 -7.50 7.08
N TRP A 259 2.15 -6.21 7.10
CA TRP A 259 1.55 -5.24 8.03
C TRP A 259 0.11 -4.91 7.59
N GLN A 260 -0.76 -5.93 7.67
CA GLN A 260 -2.13 -5.92 7.17
C GLN A 260 -3.15 -5.75 8.29
N VAL A 261 -4.07 -4.80 8.14
CA VAL A 261 -5.19 -4.54 9.07
C VAL A 261 -6.52 -4.65 8.34
N LEU A 262 -7.60 -4.97 9.07
CA LEU A 262 -8.95 -4.97 8.50
C LEU A 262 -9.51 -3.55 8.50
N LEU A 263 -10.16 -3.15 7.41
CA LEU A 263 -10.96 -1.92 7.40
C LEU A 263 -12.23 -2.09 8.23
N TYR A 264 -12.79 -3.31 8.31
CA TYR A 264 -14.05 -3.56 9.03
C TYR A 264 -13.89 -4.09 10.46
N ASN A 265 -14.97 -3.95 11.24
CA ASN A 265 -15.02 -4.41 12.63
C ASN A 265 -15.38 -5.91 12.76
N ARG A 266 -14.49 -6.72 13.36
CA ARG A 266 -14.77 -8.13 13.75
C ARG A 266 -15.36 -8.31 15.16
N ASN A 267 -15.53 -7.25 15.95
CA ASN A 267 -16.01 -7.36 17.35
C ASN A 267 -17.51 -7.70 17.47
N SER A 268 -18.21 -7.94 16.36
CA SER A 268 -19.47 -8.69 16.38
C SER A 268 -19.20 -10.20 16.49
N SER A 269 -18.39 -10.60 17.47
CA SER A 269 -18.29 -12.01 17.85
C SER A 269 -19.59 -12.42 18.54
N VAL A 270 -20.54 -12.97 17.77
CA VAL A 270 -21.61 -13.78 18.35
C VAL A 270 -20.95 -15.07 18.86
N ALA A 271 -20.58 -15.08 20.14
CA ALA A 271 -20.24 -16.31 20.83
C ALA A 271 -21.53 -17.14 20.97
N LEU A 272 -21.72 -18.11 20.08
CA LEU A 272 -22.73 -19.15 20.28
C LEU A 272 -22.25 -20.07 21.41
N VAL A 273 -22.63 -19.74 22.64
CA VAL A 273 -22.58 -20.71 23.74
C VAL A 273 -23.94 -21.40 23.81
N SER A 274 -23.99 -22.61 23.26
CA SER A 274 -25.13 -23.51 23.41
C SER A 274 -25.24 -23.93 24.89
N ASN A 275 -26.41 -23.68 25.49
CA ASN A 275 -27.27 -24.74 25.99
C ASN A 275 -28.66 -24.20 26.31
N HIS A 276 -29.66 -24.88 25.74
CA HIS A 276 -31.11 -24.70 25.87
C HIS A 276 -31.80 -23.61 25.02
N VAL A 277 -32.66 -24.14 24.15
CA VAL A 277 -33.69 -23.53 23.30
C VAL A 277 -34.50 -22.45 24.04
N ILE A 278 -34.61 -21.26 23.46
CA ILE A 278 -35.85 -20.61 22.98
C ILE A 278 -35.44 -19.43 22.07
N LEU A 279 -35.77 -19.55 20.78
CA LEU A 279 -35.64 -18.50 19.77
C LEU A 279 -36.72 -17.43 20.01
N TYR A 280 -36.35 -16.33 20.64
CA TYR A 280 -36.99 -15.04 20.40
C TYR A 280 -36.03 -14.18 19.59
N PHE A 281 -36.30 -14.06 18.29
CA PHE A 281 -35.73 -13.03 17.43
C PHE A 281 -36.16 -11.65 17.95
N TYR A 282 -35.42 -11.11 18.91
CA TYR A 282 -35.38 -9.67 19.12
C TYR A 282 -34.29 -9.13 18.20
N CYS A 283 -34.76 -8.60 17.07
CA CYS A 283 -34.02 -7.68 16.22
C CYS A 283 -33.68 -6.44 17.06
N PHE A 284 -32.57 -6.50 17.80
CA PHE A 284 -31.87 -5.29 18.20
C PHE A 284 -31.16 -4.78 16.94
N HIS A 285 -31.46 -3.54 16.56
CA HIS A 285 -30.68 -2.72 15.64
C HIS A 285 -29.22 -2.66 16.14
N LEU A 286 -28.43 -3.69 15.85
CA LEU A 286 -27.00 -3.55 15.81
C LEU A 286 -26.72 -2.93 14.44
N GLN A 287 -26.62 -1.60 14.38
CA GLN A 287 -25.90 -0.95 13.28
C GLN A 287 -24.47 -1.50 13.38
N ILE A 288 -24.19 -2.57 12.65
CA ILE A 288 -22.82 -2.95 12.35
C ILE A 288 -22.32 -1.79 11.49
N GLU A 289 -21.56 -0.88 12.10
CA GLU A 289 -20.70 0.02 11.34
C GLU A 289 -19.69 -0.90 10.66
N VAL A 290 -20.02 -1.29 9.44
CA VAL A 290 -19.09 -2.00 8.59
C VAL A 290 -18.04 -0.98 8.21
N GLY A 291 -16.80 -1.21 8.63
CA GLY A 291 -15.74 -0.30 8.25
C GLY A 291 -15.57 -0.31 6.74
N ASP A 292 -15.65 0.90 6.18
CA ASP A 292 -15.71 1.19 4.76
C ASP A 292 -14.95 2.49 4.46
N ILE A 293 -14.79 2.78 3.18
CA ILE A 293 -14.30 4.09 2.73
C ILE A 293 -15.49 5.00 2.52
N LEU A 294 -15.44 6.19 3.14
CA LEU A 294 -16.49 7.17 3.03
C LEU A 294 -16.07 8.31 2.10
N LEU A 295 -16.92 8.61 1.11
CA LEU A 295 -16.79 9.75 0.21
C LEU A 295 -17.80 10.82 0.63
N ALA A 296 -17.34 11.93 1.20
CA ALA A 296 -18.23 12.96 1.76
C ALA A 296 -19.26 12.39 2.76
N ASN A 297 -18.85 11.42 3.60
CA ASN A 297 -19.68 10.64 4.53
C ASN A 297 -20.60 9.57 3.92
N ASN A 298 -20.58 9.36 2.60
CA ASN A 298 -21.31 8.28 1.95
C ASN A 298 -20.44 7.02 1.82
N THR A 299 -21.00 5.87 2.19
CA THR A 299 -20.39 4.54 2.00
C THR A 299 -20.15 4.24 0.52
N THR A 300 -19.03 3.59 0.22
CA THR A 300 -18.72 3.04 -1.12
C THR A 300 -19.21 1.62 -1.30
N GLY A 301 -19.76 1.00 -0.24
CA GLY A 301 -20.40 -0.31 -0.21
C GLY A 301 -19.49 -1.50 -0.46
N LEU A 302 -18.21 -1.27 -0.78
CA LEU A 302 -17.27 -2.31 -1.15
C LEU A 302 -16.90 -3.19 0.04
N CYS A 303 -16.63 -2.58 1.19
CA CYS A 303 -16.09 -3.30 2.34
C CYS A 303 -17.17 -3.91 3.24
N GLU A 304 -18.43 -3.99 2.77
CA GLU A 304 -19.54 -4.65 3.49
C GLU A 304 -19.25 -6.14 3.79
N GLY A 305 -18.51 -6.83 2.90
CA GLY A 305 -18.01 -8.19 3.09
C GLY A 305 -16.63 -8.29 3.77
N GLY A 306 -16.04 -7.14 4.08
CA GLY A 306 -14.75 -7.00 4.74
C GLY A 306 -13.56 -6.84 3.81
N CYS A 307 -12.91 -5.69 3.86
CA CYS A 307 -11.64 -5.42 3.19
C CYS A 307 -10.45 -5.49 4.15
N ALA A 308 -9.27 -5.68 3.58
CA ALA A 308 -8.00 -5.50 4.28
C ALA A 308 -7.19 -4.35 3.66
N ALA A 309 -6.28 -3.76 4.43
CA ALA A 309 -5.28 -2.81 3.96
C ALA A 309 -3.89 -3.25 4.43
N ILE A 310 -2.91 -3.23 3.52
CA ILE A 310 -1.49 -3.29 3.85
C ILE A 310 -1.00 -1.87 4.07
N VAL A 311 -0.30 -1.65 5.17
CA VAL A 311 0.35 -0.37 5.48
C VAL A 311 1.79 -0.43 4.97
N ASP A 312 2.08 0.35 3.93
CA ASP A 312 3.28 0.18 3.11
C ASP A 312 4.06 1.49 2.96
N SER A 313 5.22 1.59 3.61
CA SER A 313 6.13 2.72 3.46
C SER A 313 7.02 2.64 2.21
N GLY A 314 6.90 1.56 1.43
CA GLY A 314 7.58 1.35 0.15
C GLY A 314 6.83 1.89 -1.06
N THR A 315 5.71 2.61 -0.86
CA THR A 315 4.94 3.27 -1.92
C THR A 315 4.31 4.55 -1.37
N SER A 316 4.12 5.56 -2.23
CA SER A 316 3.51 6.82 -1.79
C SER A 316 2.00 6.86 -2.03
N LEU A 317 1.53 6.25 -3.11
CA LEU A 317 0.12 6.26 -3.52
C LEU A 317 -0.75 5.35 -2.64
N ILE A 318 -2.06 5.59 -2.68
CA ILE A 318 -3.07 4.70 -2.10
C ILE A 318 -3.64 3.82 -3.20
N ALA A 319 -3.42 2.51 -3.10
CA ALA A 319 -3.93 1.54 -4.06
C ALA A 319 -5.20 0.86 -3.53
N GLY A 320 -6.22 0.70 -4.38
CA GLY A 320 -7.43 -0.04 -4.00
C GLY A 320 -8.28 -0.47 -5.19
N PRO A 321 -9.38 -1.21 -4.94
CA PRO A 321 -10.17 -1.81 -6.01
C PRO A 321 -10.72 -0.79 -7.01
N THR A 322 -10.67 -1.14 -8.29
CA THR A 322 -11.03 -0.24 -9.40
C THR A 322 -12.42 0.35 -9.23
N GLY A 323 -13.38 -0.44 -8.72
CA GLY A 323 -14.74 0.00 -8.47
C GLY A 323 -14.85 1.17 -7.48
N VAL A 324 -14.00 1.24 -6.45
CA VAL A 324 -14.01 2.36 -5.48
C VAL A 324 -13.15 3.52 -5.95
N VAL A 325 -11.99 3.25 -6.54
CA VAL A 325 -11.13 4.30 -7.11
C VAL A 325 -11.88 5.06 -8.21
N THR A 326 -12.75 4.41 -8.98
CA THR A 326 -13.64 5.07 -9.96
C THR A 326 -14.64 6.02 -9.29
N GLN A 327 -15.23 5.63 -8.16
CA GLN A 327 -16.12 6.51 -7.39
C GLN A 327 -15.36 7.72 -6.82
N ILE A 328 -14.14 7.49 -6.31
CA ILE A 328 -13.23 8.55 -5.85
C ILE A 328 -12.94 9.53 -6.99
N ASN A 329 -12.48 9.02 -8.13
CA ASN A 329 -12.19 9.79 -9.35
C ASN A 329 -13.38 10.65 -9.79
N HIS A 330 -14.59 10.10 -9.72
CA HIS A 330 -15.80 10.85 -10.04
C HIS A 330 -16.05 12.01 -9.07
N VAL A 331 -15.95 11.80 -7.75
CA VAL A 331 -16.25 12.86 -6.76
C VAL A 331 -15.17 13.93 -6.65
N ILE A 332 -13.91 13.60 -6.97
CA ILE A 332 -12.81 14.57 -7.00
C ILE A 332 -12.65 15.22 -8.39
N GLY A 333 -13.45 14.81 -9.37
CA GLY A 333 -13.49 15.42 -10.70
C GLY A 333 -12.27 15.12 -11.59
N THR A 334 -11.65 13.95 -11.46
CA THR A 334 -10.49 13.60 -12.31
C THR A 334 -10.87 13.46 -13.79
N GLU A 335 -9.90 13.66 -14.67
CA GLU A 335 -9.98 13.19 -16.04
C GLU A 335 -9.78 11.67 -16.06
N GLY A 336 -10.85 10.93 -16.37
CA GLY A 336 -10.84 9.46 -16.44
C GLY A 336 -10.83 8.95 -17.87
N TYR A 337 -10.70 7.62 -18.01
CA TYR A 337 -10.84 6.94 -19.30
C TYR A 337 -12.29 6.51 -19.52
N VAL A 338 -12.82 6.79 -20.70
CA VAL A 338 -14.16 6.32 -21.11
C VAL A 338 -14.07 4.88 -21.60
N SER A 339 -14.71 3.95 -20.88
CA SER A 339 -14.85 2.56 -21.35
C SER A 339 -16.19 2.35 -22.04
N TYR A 340 -16.12 2.01 -23.33
CA TYR A 340 -17.29 1.62 -24.10
C TYR A 340 -17.87 0.28 -23.64
N GLU A 341 -17.02 -0.65 -23.18
CA GLU A 341 -17.44 -1.94 -22.64
C GLU A 341 -18.27 -1.77 -21.37
N CYS A 342 -17.83 -0.89 -20.45
CA CYS A 342 -18.59 -0.51 -19.27
C CYS A 342 -19.94 0.11 -19.64
N LYS A 343 -19.94 1.13 -20.51
CA LYS A 343 -21.18 1.78 -20.99
C LYS A 343 -22.12 0.78 -21.68
N ASN A 344 -21.58 -0.19 -22.40
CA ASN A 344 -22.36 -1.24 -23.06
C ASN A 344 -23.09 -2.14 -22.04
N ILE A 345 -22.46 -2.45 -20.90
CA ILE A 345 -23.14 -3.15 -19.80
C ILE A 345 -24.27 -2.30 -19.24
N VAL A 346 -24.03 -1.02 -18.95
CA VAL A 346 -25.06 -0.12 -18.42
C VAL A 346 -26.24 0.00 -19.38
N HIS A 347 -25.97 0.21 -20.67
CA HIS A 347 -27.00 0.41 -21.68
C HIS A 347 -27.83 -0.84 -21.96
N ASN A 348 -27.19 -2.02 -22.08
CA ASN A 348 -27.90 -3.23 -22.49
C ASN A 348 -28.42 -4.06 -21.32
N TYR A 349 -27.75 -4.02 -20.17
CA TYR A 349 -28.08 -4.84 -19.00
C TYR A 349 -28.54 -4.02 -17.80
N GLY A 350 -28.38 -2.70 -17.79
CA GLY A 350 -28.65 -1.87 -16.61
C GLY A 350 -30.08 -1.98 -16.08
N ASN A 351 -31.09 -2.06 -16.95
CA ASN A 351 -32.48 -2.28 -16.50
C ASN A 351 -32.65 -3.64 -15.82
N LEU A 352 -32.05 -4.70 -16.38
CA LEU A 352 -32.12 -6.05 -15.82
C LEU A 352 -31.40 -6.12 -14.46
N ILE A 353 -30.20 -5.53 -14.37
CA ILE A 353 -29.43 -5.44 -13.13
C ILE A 353 -30.24 -4.70 -12.06
N TRP A 354 -30.84 -3.56 -12.41
CA TRP A 354 -31.72 -2.81 -11.50
C TRP A 354 -32.89 -3.67 -11.00
N GLU A 355 -33.63 -4.31 -11.90
CA GLU A 355 -34.79 -5.14 -11.53
C GLU A 355 -34.37 -6.31 -10.62
N SER A 356 -33.25 -6.96 -10.92
CA SER A 356 -32.69 -8.03 -10.09
C SER A 356 -32.32 -7.52 -8.69
N LEU A 357 -31.65 -6.37 -8.57
CA LEU A 357 -31.28 -5.79 -7.27
C LEU A 357 -32.51 -5.40 -6.43
N ILE A 358 -33.51 -4.78 -7.04
CA ILE A 358 -34.75 -4.40 -6.34
C ILE A 358 -35.58 -5.64 -5.94
N SER A 359 -35.50 -6.73 -6.71
CA SER A 359 -36.14 -8.00 -6.37
C SER A 359 -35.50 -8.74 -5.19
N GLY A 360 -34.33 -8.27 -4.71
CA GLY A 360 -33.58 -8.88 -3.62
C GLY A 360 -32.68 -10.04 -4.05
N LEU A 361 -32.34 -10.15 -5.34
CA LEU A 361 -31.36 -11.12 -5.81
C LEU A 361 -29.99 -10.82 -5.18
N ASN A 362 -29.25 -11.87 -4.79
CA ASN A 362 -27.91 -11.70 -4.24
C ASN A 362 -26.98 -11.07 -5.31
N PRO A 363 -26.41 -9.89 -5.04
CA PRO A 363 -25.49 -9.20 -5.95
C PRO A 363 -24.29 -10.04 -6.41
N GLU A 364 -23.78 -10.93 -5.55
CA GLU A 364 -22.60 -11.76 -5.83
C GLU A 364 -22.83 -12.76 -6.98
N ILE A 365 -24.08 -13.21 -7.17
CA ILE A 365 -24.43 -14.17 -8.22
C ILE A 365 -25.10 -13.51 -9.43
N LEU A 366 -25.41 -12.21 -9.35
CA LEU A 366 -26.22 -11.51 -10.35
C LEU A 366 -25.58 -11.60 -11.74
N CYS A 367 -24.28 -11.31 -11.84
CA CYS A 367 -23.57 -11.32 -13.11
C CYS A 367 -23.44 -12.71 -13.74
N ALA A 368 -23.44 -13.77 -12.92
CA ALA A 368 -23.52 -15.15 -13.39
C ALA A 368 -24.94 -15.48 -13.89
N ASP A 369 -25.97 -15.08 -13.14
CA ASP A 369 -27.38 -15.30 -13.50
C ASP A 369 -27.75 -14.68 -14.86
N ILE A 370 -27.25 -13.48 -15.14
CA ILE A 370 -27.45 -12.81 -16.44
C ILE A 370 -26.43 -13.23 -17.51
N ARG A 371 -25.63 -14.27 -17.23
CA ARG A 371 -24.65 -14.90 -18.15
C ARG A 371 -23.55 -13.96 -18.65
N LEU A 372 -23.17 -12.97 -17.85
CA LEU A 372 -22.01 -12.11 -18.10
C LEU A 372 -20.73 -12.63 -17.44
N CYS A 373 -20.86 -13.51 -16.44
CA CYS A 373 -19.77 -14.26 -15.84
C CYS A 373 -20.00 -15.76 -16.08
N SER A 374 -18.91 -16.51 -16.28
CA SER A 374 -18.99 -17.97 -16.26
C SER A 374 -19.38 -18.42 -14.84
N ASP A 375 -20.29 -19.39 -14.74
CA ASP A 375 -20.66 -19.98 -13.45
C ASP A 375 -19.41 -20.54 -12.77
N ASN A 376 -18.90 -19.87 -11.74
CA ASN A 376 -17.98 -20.50 -10.81
C ASN A 376 -18.74 -21.70 -10.23
N GLY A 377 -18.26 -22.90 -10.53
CA GLY A 377 -18.89 -24.16 -10.16
C GLY A 377 -19.09 -24.29 -8.64
N PHE A 378 -20.18 -23.72 -8.13
CA PHE A 378 -20.85 -24.23 -6.97
C PHE A 378 -21.69 -25.41 -7.45
N GLN A 379 -21.29 -26.62 -7.06
CA GLN A 379 -22.03 -27.86 -7.30
C GLN A 379 -23.52 -27.67 -6.93
N ARG A 380 -24.37 -27.44 -7.92
CA ARG A 380 -25.76 -27.88 -7.85
C ARG A 380 -25.81 -29.26 -8.51
N MET A 381 -25.69 -30.29 -7.69
CA MET A 381 -26.30 -31.58 -8.01
C MET A 381 -27.80 -31.36 -8.18
N ASN A 382 -28.27 -31.29 -9.43
CA ASN A 382 -29.24 -32.23 -9.98
C ASN A 382 -29.81 -31.76 -11.33
N ASP A 383 -30.04 -32.78 -12.16
CA ASP A 383 -30.89 -32.86 -13.34
C ASP A 383 -30.30 -32.49 -14.72
N VAL A 384 -29.67 -33.53 -15.27
CA VAL A 384 -29.65 -33.92 -16.68
C VAL A 384 -30.95 -33.57 -17.41
N ILE A 385 -30.86 -32.82 -18.51
CA ILE A 385 -31.50 -33.11 -19.80
C ILE A 385 -30.63 -32.46 -20.89
N GLU A 386 -29.99 -33.30 -21.71
CA GLU A 386 -29.40 -32.90 -22.98
C GLU A 386 -30.49 -32.31 -23.87
N THR A 387 -30.26 -31.09 -24.37
CA THR A 387 -30.90 -30.64 -25.61
C THR A 387 -29.83 -30.13 -26.54
N VAL A 388 -29.55 -30.97 -27.55
CA VAL A 388 -28.78 -30.67 -28.74
C VAL A 388 -29.55 -29.64 -29.59
N VAL A 389 -28.83 -28.86 -30.40
CA VAL A 389 -29.27 -27.91 -31.46
C VAL A 389 -29.34 -26.44 -30.96
N HIS A 390 -28.64 -25.43 -31.50
CA HIS A 390 -27.95 -25.19 -32.77
C HIS A 390 -26.56 -24.57 -32.57
N ASN A 391 -25.67 -24.93 -33.48
CA ASN A 391 -24.33 -24.41 -33.66
C ASN A 391 -24.41 -23.01 -34.30
N GLU A 392 -24.33 -21.95 -33.49
CA GLU A 392 -23.97 -20.61 -33.98
C GLU A 392 -22.72 -20.13 -33.25
N SER A 393 -21.74 -19.77 -34.07
CA SER A 393 -20.39 -19.29 -33.78
C SER A 393 -20.28 -18.41 -32.53
N ARG A 394 -19.78 -18.99 -31.43
CA ARG A 394 -19.20 -18.22 -30.32
C ARG A 394 -17.82 -17.72 -30.73
N ASP A 395 -17.79 -16.56 -31.35
CA ASP A 395 -16.58 -15.77 -31.57
C ASP A 395 -16.26 -14.94 -30.31
N GLY A 396 -15.99 -15.64 -29.20
CA GLY A 396 -15.69 -15.03 -27.90
C GLY A 396 -14.39 -15.58 -27.37
N SER A 397 -13.31 -14.80 -27.39
CA SER A 397 -12.09 -15.16 -26.68
C SER A 397 -12.37 -15.17 -25.16
N PRO A 398 -11.77 -16.10 -24.39
CA PRO A 398 -11.93 -16.16 -22.92
C PRO A 398 -11.61 -14.83 -22.21
N LEU A 399 -10.67 -14.06 -22.78
CA LEU A 399 -10.31 -12.71 -22.33
C LEU A 399 -11.47 -11.71 -22.38
N LYS A 400 -12.37 -11.82 -23.37
CA LYS A 400 -13.51 -10.91 -23.54
C LYS A 400 -14.63 -11.23 -22.54
N GLU A 401 -14.84 -12.50 -22.23
CA GLU A 401 -15.80 -12.96 -21.20
C GLU A 401 -15.38 -12.48 -19.79
N SER A 402 -14.08 -12.57 -19.47
CA SER A 402 -13.50 -12.07 -18.21
C SER A 402 -13.68 -10.54 -18.02
N LEU A 403 -13.54 -9.77 -19.10
CA LEU A 403 -13.67 -8.31 -19.07
C LEU A 403 -15.11 -7.85 -18.80
N PHE A 404 -16.09 -8.43 -19.50
CA PHE A 404 -17.51 -8.12 -19.28
C PHE A 404 -17.99 -8.53 -17.90
N CYS A 405 -17.52 -9.67 -17.39
CA CYS A 405 -17.79 -10.09 -16.02
C CYS A 405 -17.30 -9.05 -15.00
N SER A 406 -16.06 -8.56 -15.16
CA SER A 406 -15.49 -7.55 -14.28
C SER A 406 -16.28 -6.24 -14.30
N PHE A 407 -16.67 -5.75 -15.48
CA PHE A 407 -17.52 -4.56 -15.60
C PHE A 407 -18.92 -4.77 -15.03
N CYS A 408 -19.51 -5.95 -15.21
CA CYS A 408 -20.79 -6.28 -14.60
C CYS A 408 -20.71 -6.19 -13.07
N ASN A 409 -19.69 -6.81 -12.46
CA ASN A 409 -19.52 -6.77 -11.00
C ASN A 409 -19.35 -5.34 -10.48
N MET A 410 -18.60 -4.49 -11.19
CA MET A 410 -18.47 -3.06 -10.84
C MET A 410 -19.80 -2.31 -10.98
N VAL A 411 -20.55 -2.53 -12.07
CA VAL A 411 -21.86 -1.90 -12.29
C VAL A 411 -22.86 -2.32 -11.21
N VAL A 412 -22.89 -3.61 -10.84
CA VAL A 412 -23.71 -4.13 -9.74
C VAL A 412 -23.35 -3.42 -8.44
N LEU A 413 -22.07 -3.35 -8.08
CA LEU A 413 -21.58 -2.64 -6.90
C LEU A 413 -22.07 -1.17 -6.88
N TRP A 414 -21.84 -0.44 -7.97
CA TRP A 414 -22.23 0.97 -8.06
C TRP A 414 -23.74 1.18 -7.97
N MET A 415 -24.54 0.32 -8.60
CA MET A 415 -25.99 0.37 -8.50
C MET A 415 -26.45 0.11 -7.06
N GLN A 416 -25.89 -0.89 -6.38
CA GLN A 416 -26.23 -1.19 -4.98
C GLN A 416 -25.97 0.00 -4.07
N VAL A 417 -24.81 0.66 -4.23
CA VAL A 417 -24.45 1.85 -3.46
C VAL A 417 -25.43 2.98 -3.74
N GLN A 418 -25.72 3.23 -5.02
CA GLN A 418 -26.56 4.36 -5.41
C GLN A 418 -28.05 4.17 -5.10
N ILE A 419 -28.54 2.92 -5.06
CA ILE A 419 -29.90 2.58 -4.62
C ILE A 419 -30.13 3.00 -3.16
N LYS A 420 -29.10 2.91 -2.30
CA LYS A 420 -29.18 3.37 -0.90
C LYS A 420 -29.36 4.89 -0.80
N GLN A 421 -28.95 5.64 -1.82
CA GLN A 421 -29.06 7.10 -1.86
C GLN A 421 -30.32 7.60 -2.62
N SER A 422 -30.72 6.89 -3.68
CA SER A 422 -31.84 7.28 -4.53
C SER A 422 -32.55 6.04 -5.07
N ASN A 423 -33.87 5.96 -4.86
CA ASN A 423 -34.72 4.90 -5.42
C ASN A 423 -35.21 5.19 -6.86
N VAL A 424 -34.75 6.29 -7.49
CA VAL A 424 -35.12 6.66 -8.85
C VAL A 424 -34.18 5.98 -9.85
N LYS A 425 -34.70 5.00 -10.60
CA LYS A 425 -33.94 4.18 -11.55
C LYS A 425 -33.10 5.00 -12.52
N GLU A 426 -33.70 6.03 -13.14
CA GLU A 426 -33.02 6.86 -14.14
C GLU A 426 -31.84 7.61 -13.55
N LYS A 427 -31.93 8.04 -12.28
CA LYS A 427 -30.81 8.69 -11.58
C LYS A 427 -29.68 7.70 -11.30
N VAL A 428 -30.03 6.46 -10.92
CA VAL A 428 -29.04 5.40 -10.66
C VAL A 428 -28.33 5.00 -11.95
N LEU A 429 -29.07 4.73 -13.02
CA LEU A 429 -28.48 4.38 -14.32
C LEU A 429 -27.58 5.51 -14.86
N LYS A 430 -28.02 6.76 -14.72
CA LYS A 430 -27.22 7.93 -15.13
C LYS A 430 -25.91 8.02 -14.34
N TYR A 431 -25.97 7.88 -13.01
CA TYR A 431 -24.78 7.91 -12.18
C TYR A 431 -23.77 6.82 -12.55
N VAL A 432 -24.24 5.59 -12.75
CA VAL A 432 -23.40 4.46 -13.15
C VAL A 432 -22.80 4.67 -14.55
N ASP A 433 -23.56 5.26 -15.49
CA ASP A 433 -23.03 5.63 -16.81
C ASP A 433 -21.94 6.69 -16.73
N GLU A 434 -22.06 7.68 -15.85
CA GLU A 434 -21.02 8.69 -15.58
C GLU A 434 -19.76 8.05 -14.96
N LEU A 435 -19.89 7.02 -14.13
CA LEU A 435 -18.73 6.28 -13.59
C LEU A 435 -17.95 5.54 -14.68
N CYS A 436 -18.62 5.04 -15.73
CA CYS A 436 -17.94 4.44 -16.89
C CYS A 436 -17.07 5.45 -17.68
N GLU A 437 -17.20 6.75 -17.43
CA GLU A 437 -16.34 7.82 -17.98
C GLU A 437 -15.18 8.20 -17.05
N LYS A 438 -15.19 7.68 -15.82
CA LYS A 438 -14.22 8.02 -14.75
C LYS A 438 -13.31 6.85 -14.38
N LEU A 439 -13.29 5.80 -15.19
CA LEU A 439 -12.45 4.65 -14.93
C LEU A 439 -10.97 5.07 -14.86
N PRO A 440 -10.21 4.53 -13.89
CA PRO A 440 -8.78 4.76 -13.77
C PRO A 440 -8.07 4.42 -15.07
N ASN A 441 -7.19 5.32 -15.52
CA ASN A 441 -6.43 5.12 -16.74
C ASN A 441 -5.40 3.97 -16.53
N PRO A 442 -5.44 2.90 -17.32
CA PRO A 442 -4.51 1.76 -17.16
C PRO A 442 -3.07 2.06 -17.59
N VAL A 443 -2.82 3.19 -18.28
CA VAL A 443 -1.52 3.57 -18.84
C VAL A 443 -0.96 4.85 -18.20
N GLY A 444 -1.75 5.58 -17.42
CA GLY A 444 -1.36 6.88 -16.88
C GLY A 444 -2.08 7.24 -15.59
N GLN A 445 -1.67 8.34 -14.96
CA GLN A 445 -2.25 8.81 -13.72
C GLN A 445 -3.57 9.57 -13.95
N SER A 446 -4.37 9.68 -12.88
CA SER A 446 -5.64 10.42 -12.93
C SER A 446 -5.38 11.91 -12.66
N PHE A 447 -5.46 12.73 -13.70
CA PHE A 447 -5.22 14.17 -13.61
C PHE A 447 -6.37 14.90 -12.93
N ILE A 448 -6.02 15.95 -12.19
CA ILE A 448 -6.93 16.79 -11.43
C ILE A 448 -6.69 18.25 -11.82
N ASN A 449 -7.78 19.02 -11.93
CA ASN A 449 -7.68 20.47 -12.00
C ASN A 449 -7.21 21.01 -10.63
N CYS A 450 -5.97 21.54 -10.57
CA CYS A 450 -5.41 22.09 -9.34
C CYS A 450 -6.25 23.20 -8.71
N SER A 451 -7.07 23.91 -9.49
CA SER A 451 -7.91 25.01 -8.98
C SER A 451 -9.13 24.53 -8.20
N SER A 452 -9.56 23.28 -8.38
CA SER A 452 -10.74 22.73 -7.71
C SER A 452 -10.42 21.91 -6.46
N VAL A 453 -9.15 21.81 -6.06
CA VAL A 453 -8.71 20.97 -4.93
C VAL A 453 -9.43 21.35 -3.64
N SER A 454 -9.58 22.64 -3.35
CA SER A 454 -10.26 23.12 -2.14
C SER A 454 -11.75 22.77 -2.07
N ASP A 455 -12.37 22.44 -3.20
CA ASP A 455 -13.81 22.12 -3.28
C ASP A 455 -14.07 20.60 -3.18
N MET A 456 -13.03 19.79 -3.16
CA MET A 456 -13.14 18.33 -3.13
C MET A 456 -13.54 17.83 -1.74
N PRO A 457 -14.20 16.66 -1.65
CA PRO A 457 -14.60 16.12 -0.37
C PRO A 457 -13.43 15.51 0.41
N HIS A 458 -13.58 15.40 1.72
CA HIS A 458 -12.73 14.49 2.49
C HIS A 458 -13.01 13.04 2.08
N ILE A 459 -11.94 12.26 1.98
CA ILE A 459 -12.00 10.80 1.80
C ILE A 459 -11.61 10.17 3.13
N THR A 460 -12.48 9.35 3.70
CA THR A 460 -12.28 8.83 5.07
C THR A 460 -12.10 7.33 5.05
N PHE A 461 -10.97 6.88 5.56
CA PHE A 461 -10.73 5.47 5.83
C PHE A 461 -11.32 5.12 7.19
N THR A 462 -12.10 4.04 7.24
CA THR A 462 -12.55 3.47 8.50
C THR A 462 -11.70 2.25 8.81
N PHE A 463 -11.03 2.26 9.95
CA PHE A 463 -10.38 1.08 10.51
C PHE A 463 -11.10 0.72 11.81
N GLY A 464 -11.70 -0.47 11.87
CA GLY A 464 -12.57 -0.85 12.99
C GLY A 464 -13.76 0.11 13.10
N ASN A 465 -13.84 0.88 14.18
CA ASN A 465 -14.87 1.93 14.42
C ASN A 465 -14.25 3.35 14.50
N LYS A 466 -13.09 3.56 13.89
CA LYS A 466 -12.39 4.84 13.93
C LYS A 466 -12.20 5.38 12.52
N LEU A 467 -12.49 6.68 12.39
CA LEU A 467 -12.45 7.42 11.15
C LEU A 467 -11.11 8.13 11.01
N PHE A 468 -10.50 7.99 9.84
CA PHE A 468 -9.23 8.60 9.45
C PHE A 468 -9.46 9.42 8.18
N PRO A 469 -10.00 10.65 8.30
CA PRO A 469 -10.24 11.53 7.15
C PRO A 469 -8.93 12.02 6.54
N LEU A 470 -8.88 12.07 5.21
CA LEU A 470 -7.87 12.75 4.43
C LEU A 470 -8.48 13.98 3.78
N SER A 471 -7.86 15.14 3.95
CA SER A 471 -8.26 16.37 3.24
C SER A 471 -7.80 16.34 1.79
N PRO A 472 -8.42 17.13 0.89
CA PRO A 472 -7.99 17.24 -0.50
C PRO A 472 -6.50 17.55 -0.67
N GLU A 473 -5.95 18.43 0.15
CA GLU A 473 -4.53 18.81 0.12
C GLU A 473 -3.61 17.66 0.54
N GLN A 474 -4.14 16.65 1.24
CA GLN A 474 -3.37 15.49 1.67
C GLN A 474 -3.35 14.39 0.62
N TYR A 475 -4.47 14.15 -0.07
CA TYR A 475 -4.56 13.06 -1.04
C TYR A 475 -4.33 13.48 -2.50
N VAL A 476 -4.21 14.78 -2.79
CA VAL A 476 -3.83 15.28 -4.11
C VAL A 476 -2.33 15.54 -4.16
N LEU A 477 -1.64 14.91 -5.10
CA LEU A 477 -0.23 15.16 -5.36
C LEU A 477 -0.09 16.35 -6.30
N ARG A 478 0.61 17.40 -5.83
CA ARG A 478 0.93 18.58 -6.63
C ARG A 478 2.39 18.53 -7.07
N VAL A 479 2.61 18.53 -8.37
CA VAL A 479 3.93 18.47 -8.99
C VAL A 479 4.21 19.79 -9.67
N GLU A 480 5.27 20.46 -9.24
CA GLU A 480 5.74 21.67 -9.91
C GLU A 480 6.40 21.30 -11.23
N SER A 481 6.19 22.12 -12.25
CA SER A 481 6.87 21.95 -13.53
C SER A 481 8.30 22.50 -13.43
N ASP A 482 9.25 21.82 -14.08
CA ASP A 482 10.62 22.34 -14.22
C ASP A 482 10.70 23.61 -15.09
N ASP A 483 9.62 23.94 -15.80
CA ASP A 483 9.50 25.14 -16.62
C ASP A 483 8.76 26.24 -15.83
N GLU A 484 9.43 27.37 -15.57
CA GLU A 484 8.91 28.48 -14.74
C GLU A 484 7.60 29.07 -15.29
N ASP A 485 7.33 28.89 -16.60
CA ASP A 485 6.12 29.36 -17.27
C ASP A 485 4.95 28.35 -17.21
N CYS A 486 5.15 27.15 -16.67
CA CYS A 486 4.12 26.11 -16.58
C CYS A 486 3.44 26.07 -15.21
N SER A 487 2.10 25.95 -15.23
CA SER A 487 1.33 25.72 -14.00
C SER A 487 1.62 24.33 -13.42
N PRO A 488 1.53 24.16 -12.09
CA PRO A 488 1.70 22.86 -11.47
C PRO A 488 0.62 21.88 -11.96
N VAL A 489 0.99 20.61 -12.01
CA VAL A 489 0.10 19.51 -12.39
C VAL A 489 -0.36 18.80 -11.12
N CYS A 490 -1.66 18.53 -11.02
CA CYS A 490 -2.23 17.82 -9.88
C CYS A 490 -2.68 16.43 -10.29
N TYR A 491 -2.33 15.44 -9.46
CA TYR A 491 -2.66 14.05 -9.66
C TYR A 491 -3.46 13.53 -8.47
N SER A 492 -4.38 12.61 -8.74
CA SER A 492 -4.99 11.81 -7.69
C SER A 492 -3.93 10.94 -7.02
N GLY A 493 -3.90 10.98 -5.68
CA GLY A 493 -3.11 10.05 -4.88
C GLY A 493 -3.64 8.62 -4.86
N PHE A 494 -4.74 8.34 -5.58
CA PHE A 494 -5.37 7.03 -5.63
C PHE A 494 -5.10 6.32 -6.96
N VAL A 495 -4.77 5.04 -6.87
CA VAL A 495 -4.53 4.17 -8.03
C VAL A 495 -5.32 2.86 -7.91
N ALA A 496 -5.70 2.33 -9.06
CA ALA A 496 -6.46 1.10 -9.14
C ALA A 496 -5.58 -0.13 -8.94
N LEU A 497 -6.03 -1.04 -8.08
CA LEU A 497 -5.42 -2.33 -7.83
C LEU A 497 -6.53 -3.34 -7.52
N ASP A 498 -6.73 -4.30 -8.42
CA ASP A 498 -7.66 -5.40 -8.20
C ASP A 498 -6.89 -6.66 -7.80
N VAL A 499 -6.98 -7.03 -6.52
CA VAL A 499 -6.44 -8.28 -5.98
C VAL A 499 -7.55 -9.33 -5.95
N PRO A 500 -7.39 -10.51 -6.60
CA PRO A 500 -8.41 -11.54 -6.58
C PRO A 500 -8.53 -12.24 -5.22
N SER A 501 -9.67 -12.89 -5.01
CA SER A 501 -9.90 -13.79 -3.86
C SER A 501 -8.87 -14.95 -3.87
N PRO A 502 -8.39 -15.45 -2.71
CA PRO A 502 -8.84 -15.15 -1.33
C PRO A 502 -8.15 -13.94 -0.67
N GLN A 503 -7.21 -13.28 -1.34
CA GLN A 503 -6.38 -12.23 -0.74
C GLN A 503 -7.05 -10.85 -0.79
N GLY A 504 -7.85 -10.58 -1.82
CA GLY A 504 -8.62 -9.34 -1.95
C GLY A 504 -10.10 -9.48 -1.53
N PRO A 505 -10.84 -8.36 -1.45
CA PRO A 505 -10.41 -7.00 -1.82
C PRO A 505 -9.38 -6.42 -0.85
N LEU A 506 -8.31 -5.85 -1.41
CA LEU A 506 -7.14 -5.38 -0.68
C LEU A 506 -6.83 -3.92 -1.03
N TRP A 507 -6.47 -3.15 -0.01
CA TRP A 507 -5.92 -1.80 -0.13
C TRP A 507 -4.43 -1.81 0.19
N VAL A 508 -3.70 -0.88 -0.40
CA VAL A 508 -2.35 -0.50 0.05
C VAL A 508 -2.41 0.97 0.43
N VAL A 509 -2.10 1.27 1.69
CA VAL A 509 -2.06 2.66 2.19
C VAL A 509 -0.60 3.09 2.32
N GLY A 510 -0.17 3.92 1.37
CA GLY A 510 1.18 4.43 1.25
C GLY A 510 1.44 5.73 2.01
N ASP A 511 2.52 6.41 1.61
CA ASP A 511 2.99 7.65 2.25
C ASP A 511 1.93 8.75 2.36
N ILE A 512 0.97 8.84 1.43
CA ILE A 512 -0.13 9.81 1.54
C ILE A 512 -0.89 9.66 2.86
N PHE A 513 -1.19 8.41 3.25
CA PHE A 513 -1.84 8.13 4.52
C PHE A 513 -0.85 8.31 5.69
N LEU A 514 0.38 7.80 5.55
CA LEU A 514 1.41 7.84 6.59
C LEU A 514 1.92 9.26 6.91
N GLN A 515 1.81 10.19 5.96
CA GLN A 515 2.06 11.61 6.17
C GLN A 515 0.96 12.25 7.04
N ALA A 516 -0.29 11.84 6.85
CA ALA A 516 -1.41 12.34 7.66
C ALA A 516 -1.43 11.70 9.05
N TYR A 517 -1.00 10.45 9.17
CA TYR A 517 -1.07 9.69 10.41
C TYR A 517 0.27 9.05 10.77
N HIS A 518 0.85 9.50 11.89
CA HIS A 518 2.01 8.85 12.49
C HIS A 518 1.66 7.39 12.78
N THR A 519 2.52 6.49 12.36
CA THR A 519 2.22 5.06 12.34
C THR A 519 3.21 4.28 13.18
N VAL A 520 2.69 3.37 14.03
CA VAL A 520 3.46 2.51 14.92
C VAL A 520 3.25 1.06 14.51
N PHE A 521 4.33 0.35 14.23
CA PHE A 521 4.35 -1.07 13.91
C PHE A 521 4.79 -1.83 15.15
N ASP A 522 3.82 -2.35 15.91
CA ASP A 522 4.04 -3.05 17.17
C ASP A 522 4.09 -4.55 16.92
N TYR A 523 5.29 -5.06 16.71
CA TYR A 523 5.52 -6.47 16.45
C TYR A 523 5.31 -7.33 17.69
N ALA A 524 5.67 -6.83 18.88
CA ALA A 524 5.48 -7.54 20.13
C ALA A 524 4.01 -7.98 20.31
N ASN A 525 3.07 -7.11 19.94
CA ASN A 525 1.63 -7.34 20.08
C ASN A 525 0.91 -7.60 18.75
N LEU A 526 1.65 -7.72 17.65
CA LEU A 526 1.12 -7.91 16.28
C LEU A 526 -0.03 -6.96 15.95
N ARG A 527 0.24 -5.65 16.01
CA ARG A 527 -0.75 -4.59 15.75
C ARG A 527 -0.11 -3.35 15.14
N ILE A 528 -0.93 -2.51 14.50
CA ILE A 528 -0.53 -1.21 13.95
C ILE A 528 -1.29 -0.10 14.67
N GLY A 529 -0.61 0.97 15.06
CA GLY A 529 -1.18 2.12 15.73
C GLY A 529 -1.15 3.37 14.85
N PHE A 530 -2.25 4.11 14.78
CA PHE A 530 -2.35 5.39 14.06
C PHE A 530 -2.69 6.54 15.01
N ALA A 531 -1.99 7.66 14.88
CA ALA A 531 -2.29 8.95 15.53
C ALA A 531 -2.13 10.10 14.53
N GLU A 532 -2.77 11.24 14.78
CA GLU A 532 -2.64 12.42 13.91
C GLU A 532 -1.18 12.89 13.87
N SER A 533 -0.60 12.99 12.68
CA SER A 533 0.78 13.46 12.49
C SER A 533 0.88 14.97 12.70
N THR A 534 2.00 15.44 13.27
CA THR A 534 2.25 16.87 13.52
C THR A 534 2.91 17.58 12.36
#